data_AF-A0A936ZBV2-F1
#
_entry.id   AF-A0A936ZBV2-F1
#
_cell.length_a   1.000
_cell.length_b   1.000
_cell.length_c   1.000
_cell.angle_alpha   90.00
_cell.angle_beta   90.00
_cell.angle_gamma   90.00
#
_symmetry.space_group_name_H-M   'P 1'
#
loop_
_entity.id
_entity.type
_entity.pdbx_description
1 polymer ?
#
loop_
_entity_poly.entity_id
_entity_poly.type
_entity_poly.pdbx_seq_one_letter_code
_entity_poly.pdbx_strand_id
1 'polypeptide(L)'
;MTEPGTPPIILWDTLKLSATPLLGRSGILVTAHVQVRKQGHTGSDEYRINFEINRHHGLVSHDTEVLVTAAGDDGPRWRYSGRRDLVVAVKDRFLTTQLYSHMACQLGWVPDTSVSLNHAPLEP
;
A
#
# COMPACT_ATOMS: atom_id res chain seq x y z
N MET A 1 -33.84 4.24 4.63
CA MET A 1 -33.05 3.66 5.73
C MET A 1 -31.93 2.86 5.11
N THR A 2 -30.71 3.41 5.08
CA THR A 2 -29.54 2.71 4.53
C THR A 2 -29.06 1.79 5.63
N GLU A 3 -29.26 0.48 5.49
CA GLU A 3 -28.66 -0.48 6.40
C GLU A 3 -27.15 -0.19 6.50
N PRO A 4 -26.53 -0.28 7.68
CA PRO A 4 -25.09 -0.16 7.81
C PRO A 4 -24.49 -1.35 7.07
N GLY A 5 -24.21 -1.16 5.78
CA GLY A 5 -23.75 -2.20 4.89
C GLY A 5 -22.54 -2.87 5.51
N THR A 6 -22.60 -4.20 5.64
CA THR A 6 -21.52 -4.96 6.27
C THR A 6 -20.19 -4.64 5.60
N PRO A 7 -19.10 -4.47 6.37
CA PRO A 7 -17.81 -4.09 5.80
C PRO A 7 -17.37 -5.09 4.72
N PRO A 8 -16.71 -4.60 3.67
CA PRO A 8 -16.14 -5.45 2.63
C PRO A 8 -15.08 -6.41 3.21
N ILE A 9 -14.82 -7.50 2.49
CA ILE A 9 -13.74 -8.42 2.81
C ILE A 9 -12.57 -8.12 1.88
N ILE A 10 -11.44 -7.70 2.44
CA ILE A 10 -10.18 -7.50 1.69
C ILE A 10 -9.49 -8.85 1.54
N LEU A 11 -9.19 -9.24 0.30
CA LEU A 11 -8.52 -10.50 -0.02
C LEU A 11 -6.99 -10.28 0.03
N TRP A 12 -6.41 -10.40 1.22
CA TRP A 12 -5.01 -10.03 1.46
C TRP A 12 -3.98 -10.87 0.70
N ASP A 13 -4.33 -12.09 0.29
CA ASP A 13 -3.53 -12.95 -0.57
C ASP A 13 -3.32 -12.36 -1.98
N THR A 14 -4.16 -11.40 -2.37
CA THR A 14 -4.08 -10.70 -3.66
C THR A 14 -3.26 -9.40 -3.58
N LEU A 15 -2.76 -9.04 -2.39
CA LEU A 15 -2.03 -7.80 -2.19
C LEU A 15 -0.70 -7.80 -2.96
N LYS A 16 -0.59 -6.92 -3.96
CA LYS A 16 0.68 -6.63 -4.65
C LYS A 16 1.12 -5.22 -4.31
N LEU A 17 2.33 -5.09 -3.80
CA LEU A 17 2.91 -3.80 -3.39
C LEU A 17 4.09 -3.46 -4.30
N SER A 18 4.14 -2.21 -4.74
CA SER A 18 5.30 -1.60 -5.35
C SER A 18 5.60 -0.27 -4.67
N ALA A 19 6.87 0.12 -4.67
CA ALA A 19 7.27 1.44 -4.23
C ALA A 19 8.27 2.02 -5.23
N THR A 20 8.05 3.27 -5.60
CA THR A 20 8.88 3.99 -6.57
C THR A 20 9.39 5.27 -5.92
N PRO A 21 10.71 5.54 -5.94
CA PRO A 21 11.25 6.82 -5.48
C PRO A 21 10.67 7.98 -6.30
N LEU A 22 10.28 9.07 -5.64
CA LEU A 22 9.88 10.29 -6.32
C LEU A 22 11.11 11.17 -6.56
N LEU A 23 11.59 11.25 -7.80
CA LEU A 23 12.79 12.02 -8.13
C LEU A 23 12.66 13.49 -7.69
N GLY A 24 13.65 14.01 -6.96
CA GLY A 24 13.70 15.40 -6.51
C GLY A 24 12.81 15.74 -5.32
N ARG A 25 12.07 14.78 -4.77
CA ARG A 25 11.28 14.93 -3.54
C ARG A 25 11.73 13.81 -2.61
N SER A 26 12.07 14.08 -1.35
CA SER A 26 12.50 13.05 -0.38
C SER A 26 11.34 12.08 -0.03
N GLY A 27 10.76 11.42 -1.02
CA GLY A 27 9.51 10.70 -0.93
C GLY A 27 9.45 9.46 -1.83
N ILE A 28 8.47 8.62 -1.55
CA ILE A 28 8.12 7.43 -2.31
C ILE A 28 6.65 7.46 -2.65
N LEU A 29 6.33 6.94 -3.82
CA LEU A 29 5.00 6.52 -4.18
C LEU A 29 4.89 5.02 -3.93
N VAL A 30 4.05 4.64 -2.98
CA VAL A 30 3.71 3.23 -2.74
C VAL A 30 2.37 2.96 -3.41
N THR A 31 2.33 1.96 -4.28
CA THR A 31 1.12 1.53 -4.96
C THR A 31 0.77 0.12 -4.48
N ALA A 32 -0.44 -0.03 -3.97
CA ALA A 32 -0.98 -1.29 -3.48
C ALA A 32 -2.16 -1.73 -4.36
N HIS A 33 -2.07 -2.92 -4.94
CA HIS A 33 -3.18 -3.55 -5.65
C HIS A 33 -3.78 -4.62 -4.77
N VAL A 34 -5.10 -4.63 -4.62
CA VAL A 34 -5.80 -5.63 -3.80
C VAL A 34 -7.19 -5.89 -4.35
N GLN A 35 -7.65 -7.13 -4.26
CA GLN A 35 -9.03 -7.49 -4.53
C GLN A 35 -9.88 -7.35 -3.27
N VAL A 36 -11.10 -6.84 -3.46
CA VAL A 36 -12.05 -6.62 -2.39
C VAL A 36 -13.37 -7.26 -2.78
N ARG A 37 -13.88 -8.13 -1.92
CA ARG A 37 -15.17 -8.79 -2.08
C ARG A 37 -16.22 -8.05 -1.25
N LYS A 38 -17.32 -7.67 -1.86
CA LYS A 38 -18.49 -7.18 -1.10
C LYS A 38 -19.16 -8.38 -0.45
N GLN A 39 -19.54 -8.25 0.82
CA GLN A 39 -20.25 -9.34 1.49
C GLN A 39 -21.57 -9.62 0.77
N GLY A 40 -21.90 -10.91 0.58
CA GLY A 40 -23.09 -11.33 -0.18
C GLY A 40 -22.97 -11.22 -1.71
N HIS A 41 -21.81 -10.83 -2.25
CA HIS A 41 -21.52 -10.85 -3.69
C HIS A 41 -20.48 -11.93 -4.02
N THR A 42 -20.70 -12.63 -5.13
CA THR A 42 -19.77 -13.66 -5.63
C THR A 42 -18.54 -13.04 -6.30
N GLY A 43 -18.65 -11.79 -6.78
CA GLY A 43 -17.57 -11.06 -7.45
C GLY A 43 -16.64 -10.30 -6.51
N SER A 44 -15.41 -10.07 -6.97
CA SER A 44 -14.44 -9.16 -6.34
C SER A 44 -14.08 -8.03 -7.31
N ASP A 45 -13.97 -6.82 -6.76
CA ASP A 45 -13.48 -5.65 -7.48
C ASP A 45 -11.97 -5.50 -7.19
N GLU A 46 -11.17 -5.14 -8.18
CA GLU A 46 -9.75 -4.80 -7.97
C GLU A 46 -9.61 -3.31 -7.63
N TYR A 47 -8.87 -3.03 -6.57
CA TYR A 47 -8.57 -1.69 -6.10
C TYR A 47 -7.07 -1.41 -6.16
N ARG A 48 -6.73 -0.18 -6.54
CA ARG A 48 -5.39 0.38 -6.44
C ARG A 48 -5.41 1.50 -5.42
N ILE A 49 -4.53 1.43 -4.43
CA ILE A 49 -4.36 2.46 -3.40
C ILE A 49 -2.96 3.03 -3.58
N ASN A 50 -2.85 4.34 -3.78
CA ASN A 50 -1.57 5.02 -3.87
C ASN A 50 -1.32 5.82 -2.59
N PHE A 51 -0.09 5.75 -2.06
CA PHE A 51 0.37 6.54 -0.93
C PHE A 51 1.63 7.30 -1.30
N GLU A 52 1.64 8.61 -1.10
CA GLU A 52 2.87 9.39 -1.12
C GLU A 52 3.40 9.51 0.31
N ILE A 53 4.57 8.95 0.55
CA ILE A 53 5.24 9.05 1.85
C ILE A 53 6.49 9.87 1.67
N ASN A 54 6.65 10.91 2.47
CA ASN A 54 7.83 11.73 2.54
C ASN A 54 8.64 11.38 3.79
N ARG A 55 9.96 11.35 3.66
CA ARG A 55 10.89 11.07 4.75
C ARG A 55 10.69 11.97 5.97
N HIS A 56 10.40 13.25 5.76
CA HIS A 56 10.32 14.27 6.81
C HIS A 56 8.90 14.51 7.31
N HIS A 57 7.90 14.27 6.44
CA HIS A 57 6.51 14.61 6.72
C HIS A 57 5.59 13.40 6.88
N GLY A 58 6.11 12.18 6.71
CA GLY A 58 5.31 10.95 6.76
C GLY A 58 4.37 10.85 5.56
N LEU A 59 3.16 10.33 5.76
CA LEU A 59 2.15 10.22 4.71
C LEU A 59 1.68 11.63 4.28
N VAL A 60 1.99 12.02 3.05
CA VAL A 60 1.65 13.34 2.48
C VAL A 60 0.32 13.30 1.74
N SER A 61 0.09 12.26 0.95
CA SER A 61 -1.12 12.13 0.14
C SER A 61 -1.50 10.66 -0.04
N HIS A 62 -2.79 10.43 -0.35
CA HIS A 62 -3.27 9.13 -0.74
C HIS A 62 -4.45 9.26 -1.70
N ASP A 63 -4.65 8.26 -2.54
CA ASP A 63 -5.85 8.10 -3.35
C ASP A 63 -6.28 6.63 -3.37
N THR A 64 -7.46 6.39 -3.93
CA THR A 64 -7.94 5.02 -4.15
C THR A 64 -8.75 4.96 -5.40
N GLU A 65 -8.42 3.99 -6.24
CA GLU A 65 -9.05 3.75 -7.51
C GLU A 65 -9.58 2.32 -7.56
N VAL A 66 -10.61 2.12 -8.36
CA VAL A 66 -11.19 0.81 -8.66
C VAL A 66 -11.01 0.55 -10.14
N LEU A 67 -10.66 -0.69 -10.48
CA LEU A 67 -10.56 -1.14 -11.86
C LEU A 67 -11.96 -1.19 -12.48
N VAL A 68 -12.15 -0.48 -13.58
CA VAL A 68 -13.41 -0.49 -14.34
C VAL A 68 -13.26 -1.51 -15.46
N THR A 69 -14.10 -2.55 -15.42
CA THR A 69 -14.13 -3.65 -16.41
C THR A 69 -14.83 -3.30 -17.72
N ALA A 70 -15.21 -2.03 -17.93
CA ALA A 70 -15.92 -1.60 -19.13
C ALA A 70 -14.99 -1.74 -20.35
N ALA A 71 -15.37 -2.65 -21.24
CA ALA A 71 -14.67 -3.00 -22.47
C ALA A 71 -14.40 -1.78 -23.36
N GLY A 72 -13.13 -1.42 -23.50
CA GLY A 72 -12.64 -0.51 -24.52
C GLY A 72 -11.18 -0.84 -24.80
N ASP A 73 -10.75 -0.69 -26.05
CA ASP A 73 -9.44 -1.12 -26.59
C ASP A 73 -8.20 -0.44 -25.96
N ASP A 74 -8.37 0.41 -24.95
CA ASP A 74 -7.31 1.23 -24.33
C ASP A 74 -6.70 0.62 -23.05
N GLY A 75 -7.02 -0.64 -22.73
CA GLY A 75 -6.52 -1.30 -21.53
C GLY A 75 -7.28 -0.92 -20.23
N PRO A 76 -6.77 -1.36 -19.07
CA PRO A 76 -7.48 -1.26 -17.80
C PRO A 76 -7.67 0.21 -17.36
N ARG A 77 -8.93 0.66 -17.28
CA ARG A 77 -9.28 2.00 -16.81
C ARG A 77 -9.47 2.01 -15.30
N TRP A 78 -8.60 2.73 -14.60
CA TRP A 78 -8.74 3.01 -13.18
C TRP A 78 -9.62 4.23 -12.98
N ARG A 79 -10.59 4.14 -12.07
CA ARG A 79 -11.45 5.27 -11.69
C ARG A 79 -11.33 5.52 -10.20
N TYR A 80 -11.22 6.80 -9.83
CA TYR A 80 -11.29 7.20 -8.43
C TYR A 80 -12.53 6.59 -7.74
N SER A 81 -12.32 5.96 -6.58
CA SER A 81 -13.35 5.26 -5.81
C SER A 81 -13.69 5.96 -4.49
N GLY A 82 -12.78 6.78 -3.95
CA GLY A 82 -12.96 7.47 -2.67
C GLY A 82 -13.10 6.56 -1.45
N ARG A 83 -12.74 5.27 -1.56
CA ARG A 83 -12.87 4.25 -0.51
C ARG A 83 -11.83 4.39 0.60
N ARG A 84 -12.08 5.32 1.54
CA ARG A 84 -11.22 5.60 2.69
C ARG A 84 -10.99 4.41 3.62
N ASP A 85 -11.96 3.51 3.72
CA ASP A 85 -11.83 2.27 4.50
C ASP A 85 -10.68 1.39 4.00
N LEU A 86 -10.53 1.29 2.67
CA LEU A 86 -9.44 0.53 2.05
C LEU A 86 -8.10 1.22 2.24
N VAL A 87 -8.05 2.56 2.13
CA VAL A 87 -6.86 3.35 2.44
C VAL A 87 -6.35 3.01 3.83
N VAL A 88 -7.21 3.10 4.84
CA VAL A 88 -6.83 2.88 6.24
C VAL A 88 -6.33 1.45 6.43
N ALA A 89 -7.07 0.45 5.97
CA ALA A 89 -6.69 -0.95 6.14
C ALA A 89 -5.36 -1.29 5.46
N VAL A 90 -5.16 -0.83 4.22
CA VAL A 90 -3.92 -1.09 3.46
C VAL A 90 -2.75 -0.30 4.03
N LYS A 91 -2.97 0.97 4.42
CA LYS A 91 -1.94 1.80 5.08
C LYS A 91 -1.47 1.15 6.37
N ASP A 92 -2.40 0.76 7.24
CA ASP A 92 -2.04 0.15 8.52
C ASP A 92 -1.26 -1.14 8.27
N ARG A 93 -1.69 -1.98 7.31
CA ARG A 93 -0.93 -3.18 6.94
C ARG A 93 0.46 -2.86 6.39
N PHE A 94 0.60 -1.86 5.53
CA PHE A 94 1.89 -1.45 4.95
C PHE A 94 2.85 -0.86 5.99
N LEU A 95 2.36 0.04 6.85
CA LEU A 95 3.18 0.70 7.88
C LEU A 95 3.55 -0.25 9.03
N THR A 96 2.70 -1.24 9.33
CA THR A 96 2.97 -2.23 10.38
C THR A 96 3.79 -3.41 9.90
N THR A 97 3.85 -3.68 8.60
CA THR A 97 4.73 -4.73 8.05
C THR A 97 6.16 -4.21 7.88
N GLN A 98 7.12 -5.15 7.86
CA GLN A 98 8.54 -4.88 7.57
C GLN A 98 8.78 -4.20 6.20
N LEU A 99 7.73 -4.00 5.40
CA LEU A 99 7.79 -3.46 4.05
C LEU A 99 8.13 -1.98 4.01
N TYR A 100 7.55 -1.16 4.91
CA TYR A 100 7.98 0.24 5.05
C TYR A 100 9.44 0.33 5.48
N SER A 101 9.84 -0.44 6.51
CA SER A 101 11.23 -0.48 6.99
C SER A 101 12.20 -0.92 5.89
N HIS A 102 11.87 -1.97 5.14
CA HIS A 102 12.67 -2.45 4.02
C HIS A 102 12.86 -1.36 2.95
N MET A 103 11.78 -0.66 2.60
CA MET A 103 11.86 0.39 1.59
C MET A 103 12.60 1.64 2.08
N ALA A 104 12.37 2.02 3.33
CA ALA A 104 13.12 3.09 3.97
C ALA A 104 14.63 2.75 4.04
N CYS A 105 15.01 1.49 4.26
CA CYS A 105 16.42 1.04 4.19
C CYS A 105 16.98 1.15 2.77
N GLN A 106 16.28 0.62 1.76
CA GLN A 106 16.76 0.68 0.36
C GLN A 106 16.98 2.11 -0.14
N LEU A 107 16.25 3.07 0.42
CA LEU A 107 16.34 4.49 0.08
C LEU A 107 17.29 5.28 0.98
N GLY A 108 17.92 4.62 1.96
CA GLY A 108 18.82 5.26 2.93
C GLY A 108 18.12 6.26 3.86
N TRP A 109 16.80 6.13 4.06
CA TRP A 109 16.05 7.01 4.95
C TRP A 109 16.25 6.64 6.41
N VAL A 110 16.27 5.33 6.68
CA VAL A 110 16.65 4.74 7.95
C VAL A 110 17.98 4.00 7.75
N PRO A 111 18.89 4.01 8.75
CA PRO A 111 20.10 3.20 8.68
C PRO A 111 19.73 1.73 8.50
N ASP A 112 20.49 0.99 7.71
CA ASP A 112 20.28 -0.44 7.55
C ASP A 112 20.62 -1.16 8.85
N THR A 113 19.63 -1.37 9.71
CA THR A 113 19.81 -2.12 10.96
C THR A 113 19.93 -3.63 10.72
N SER A 114 19.89 -4.10 9.47
CA SER A 114 20.18 -5.50 9.15
C SER A 114 21.67 -5.87 9.26
N VAL A 115 22.54 -4.89 9.56
CA VAL A 115 23.94 -5.12 10.00
C VAL A 115 24.08 -4.80 11.49
N SER A 116 23.54 -5.66 12.34
CA SER A 116 24.01 -5.85 13.72
C SER A 116 23.65 -7.25 14.19
N LEU A 117 24.27 -8.25 13.54
CA LEU A 117 24.43 -9.58 14.12
C LEU A 117 25.94 -9.86 14.17
N ASN A 118 26.48 -9.76 15.39
CA ASN A 118 27.74 -10.33 15.87
C ASN A 118 29.06 -9.69 15.39
N HIS A 119 29.55 -8.74 16.20
CA HIS A 119 30.93 -8.88 16.69
C HIS A 119 30.97 -8.42 18.15
N ALA A 120 30.69 -9.35 19.06
CA ALA A 120 31.17 -9.19 20.44
C ALA A 120 32.71 -9.24 20.41
N PRO A 121 33.42 -8.43 21.20
CA PRO A 121 34.86 -8.56 21.31
C PRO A 121 35.15 -9.84 22.11
N LEU A 122 35.81 -10.81 21.49
CA LEU A 122 36.48 -11.88 22.19
C LEU A 122 37.90 -11.39 22.49
N GLU A 123 38.07 -10.74 23.64
CA GLU A 123 39.37 -10.62 24.30
C GLU A 123 39.81 -12.00 24.80
N PRO A 124 41.11 -12.28 24.72
CA PRO A 124 41.89 -12.36 25.95
C PRO A 124 43.07 -11.39 26.02
#